data_AF-A0A661B7J9-F1
#
_entry.id   AF-A0A661B7J9-F1
#
_cell.length_a   1.000
_cell.length_b   1.000
_cell.length_c   1.000
_cell.angle_alpha   90.00
_cell.angle_beta   90.00
_cell.angle_gamma   90.00
#
_symmetry.space_group_name_H-M   'P 1'
#
loop_
_entity.id
_entity.type
_entity.pdbx_description
1 polymer ?
#
loop_
_entity_poly.entity_id
_entity_poly.type
_entity_poly.pdbx_seq_one_letter_code
_entity_poly.pdbx_strand_id
1 'polypeptide(L)' 'MGMEAMSRGAEPIIFVELVHKNCRIIQQNIGELNFDQGKWQIVRADAIVWLRNFEPETETILFASPPYIENLLPKVLA' A
#
# COMPACT_ATOMS: atom_id res chain seq x y z
N MET A 1 -0.52 -0.49 -9.27
CA MET A 1 0.89 -0.73 -8.88
C MET A 1 1.08 -1.86 -7.88
N GLY A 2 0.36 -1.90 -6.75
CA GLY A 2 0.61 -2.93 -5.73
C GLY A 2 0.31 -4.37 -6.18
N MET A 3 -0.77 -4.59 -6.95
CA MET A 3 -1.08 -5.91 -7.51
C MET A 3 -0.08 -6.30 -8.62
N GLU A 4 0.36 -5.35 -9.44
CA GLU A 4 1.38 -5.60 -10.47
C GLU A 4 2.73 -5.96 -9.84
N ALA A 5 3.12 -5.31 -8.74
CA ALA A 5 4.30 -5.69 -7.97
C ALA A 5 4.16 -7.14 -7.43
N MET A 6 2.99 -7.48 -6.89
CA MET A 6 2.71 -8.84 -6.40
C MET A 6 2.86 -9.89 -7.50
N SER A 7 2.31 -9.60 -8.69
CA SER A 7 2.39 -10.51 -9.85
C SER A 7 3.83 -10.76 -10.34
N ARG A 8 4.79 -9.93 -9.93
CA ARG A 8 6.22 -10.04 -10.26
C ARG A 8 7.06 -10.62 -9.11
N GLY A 9 6.41 -11.11 -8.05
CA GLY A 9 7.07 -11.74 -6.91
C GLY A 9 7.51 -10.79 -5.80
N ALA A 10 7.04 -9.54 -5.78
CA ALA A 10 7.27 -8.68 -4.62
C ALA A 10 6.44 -9.19 -3.43
N GLU A 11 7.10 -9.51 -2.33
CA GLU A 11 6.49 -9.94 -1.09
C GLU A 11 7.40 -9.62 0.11
N PRO A 12 6.85 -9.25 1.29
CA PRO A 12 5.43 -9.00 1.53
C PRO A 12 4.99 -7.62 0.99
N ILE A 13 3.71 -7.49 0.58
CA ILE A 13 3.13 -6.20 0.15
C ILE A 13 2.24 -5.59 1.22
N ILE A 14 2.45 -4.31 1.51
CA ILE A 14 1.62 -3.53 2.42
C ILE A 14 0.82 -2.50 1.62
N PHE A 15 -0.50 -2.64 1.62
CA PHE A 15 -1.42 -1.63 1.07
C PHE A 15 -1.88 -0.72 2.20
N VAL A 16 -1.65 0.59 2.10
CA VAL A 16 -2.11 1.58 3.08
C VAL A 16 -3.16 2.46 2.43
N GLU A 17 -4.37 2.43 2.96
CA GLU A 17 -5.53 3.13 2.39
C GLU A 17 -6.42 3.67 3.51
N LEU A 18 -6.88 4.91 3.36
CA LEU A 18 -7.67 5.59 4.38
C LEU A 18 -9.15 5.19 4.30
N VAL A 19 -9.67 5.05 3.07
CA VAL A 19 -11.10 4.86 2.82
C VAL A 19 -11.48 3.39 2.96
N HIS A 20 -12.31 3.07 3.96
CA HIS A 20 -12.76 1.71 4.26
C HIS A 20 -13.36 0.96 3.06
N LYS A 21 -14.13 1.66 2.21
CA LYS A 21 -14.70 1.09 0.98
C LYS A 21 -13.59 0.63 0.02
N ASN A 22 -12.53 1.42 -0.14
CA ASN A 22 -11.40 1.09 -1.00
C ASN A 22 -10.60 -0.09 -0.45
N CYS A 23 -10.39 -0.16 0.88
CA CYS A 23 -9.77 -1.33 1.52
C CYS A 23 -10.52 -2.64 1.16
N ARG A 24 -11.86 -2.62 1.19
CA ARG A 24 -12.68 -3.78 0.80
C ARG A 24 -12.54 -4.13 -0.67
N ILE A 25 -12.47 -3.14 -1.55
CA ILE A 25 -12.25 -3.35 -2.99
C ILE A 25 -10.87 -3.98 -3.23
N ILE A 26 -9.83 -3.47 -2.58
CA ILE A 26 -8.47 -4.04 -2.66
C ILE A 26 -8.49 -5.50 -2.19
N GLN A 27 -9.13 -5.77 -1.05
CA GLN A 27 -9.25 -7.12 -0.50
C GLN A 27 -9.97 -8.08 -1.47
N GLN A 28 -11.07 -7.63 -2.07
CA GLN A 28 -11.80 -8.42 -3.06
C GLN A 28 -10.94 -8.72 -4.28
N ASN A 29 -10.29 -7.70 -4.85
CA ASN A 29 -9.43 -7.85 -6.03
C ASN A 29 -8.29 -8.84 -5.79
N ILE A 30 -7.66 -8.81 -4.60
CA ILE A 30 -6.61 -9.77 -4.26
C ILE A 30 -7.18 -11.19 -4.11
N GLY A 31 -8.38 -11.31 -3.53
CA GLY A 31 -9.08 -12.59 -3.41
C GLY A 31 -9.41 -13.23 -4.75
N GLU A 32 -9.79 -12.44 -5.76
CA GLU A 32 -10.06 -12.92 -7.13
C GLU A 32 -8.78 -13.43 -7.84
N LEU A 33 -7.60 -12.99 -7.40
CA LEU A 33 -6.31 -13.34 -7.99
C LEU A 33 -5.61 -14.53 -7.32
N ASN A 34 -6.23 -15.15 -6.30
CA ASN A 34 -5.73 -16.32 -5.57
C ASN A 34 -4.29 -16.18 -5.04
N PHE A 35 -3.88 -14.98 -4.62
CA PHE A 35 -2.59 -14.79 -3.96
C PHE A 35 -2.58 -15.36 -2.54
N ASP A 36 -1.45 -15.94 -2.11
CA ASP A 36 -1.35 -16.57 -0.80
C ASP A 36 -1.66 -15.59 0.33
N GLN A 37 -2.49 -16.05 1.26
CA GLN A 37 -2.74 -15.34 2.51
C GLN A 37 -1.44 -15.30 3.33
N GLY A 38 -1.00 -14.10 3.71
CA GLY A 38 0.26 -13.88 4.45
C GLY A 38 1.35 -13.17 3.64
N LYS A 39 1.22 -13.11 2.31
CA LYS A 39 2.14 -12.36 1.43
C LYS A 39 1.76 -10.89 1.26
N TRP A 40 0.63 -10.50 1.86
CA TRP A 40 0.13 -9.14 1.77
C TRP A 40 -0.70 -8.77 2.99
N GLN A 41 -0.81 -7.47 3.23
CA GLN A 41 -1.67 -6.89 4.27
C GLN A 41 -2.29 -5.58 3.78
N ILE A 42 -3.50 -5.28 4.29
CA ILE A 42 -4.17 -4.00 4.07
C ILE A 42 -4.27 -3.28 5.42
N VAL A 43 -3.62 -2.13 5.52
CA VAL A 43 -3.66 -1.25 6.69
C VAL A 43 -4.62 -0.10 6.40
N ARG A 44 -5.70 -0.01 7.19
CA ARG A 44 -6.63 1.12 7.10
C ARG A 44 -6.14 2.30 7.93
N ALA A 45 -5.42 3.23 7.32
CA ALA A 45 -4.83 4.38 7.99
C ALA A 45 -4.61 5.56 7.03
N ASP A 46 -4.40 6.75 7.60
CA ASP A 46 -3.78 7.84 6.85
C ASP A 46 -2.34 7.45 6.50
N ALA A 47 -1.99 7.51 5.22
CA ALA A 47 -0.70 7.04 4.75
C ALA A 47 0.48 7.82 5.33
N ILE A 48 0.34 9.15 5.50
CA ILE A 48 1.41 9.99 6.05
C ILE A 48 1.60 9.68 7.54
N VAL A 49 0.52 9.51 8.30
CA VAL A 49 0.58 9.14 9.72
C VAL A 49 1.18 7.74 9.91
N TRP A 50 0.80 6.79 9.05
CA TRP A 50 1.34 5.43 9.10
C TRP A 50 2.83 5.40 8.78
N LEU A 51 3.27 6.10 7.72
CA LEU A 51 4.67 6.14 7.29
C LEU A 51 5.62 6.67 8.37
N ARG A 52 5.17 7.60 9.22
CA ARG A 52 6.00 8.13 10.33
C ARG A 52 6.44 7.09 11.34
N ASN A 53 5.74 5.97 11.44
CA ASN A 53 6.03 4.89 12.38
C ASN A 53 6.48 3.61 11.67
N PHE A 54 6.66 3.67 10.35
CA PHE A 54 7.07 2.52 9.56
C PHE A 54 8.59 2.57 9.37
N GLU A 55 9.27 1.53 9.85
CA GLU A 55 10.70 1.32 9.60
C GLU A 55 10.84 0.34 8.44
N PRO A 56 11.22 0.81 7.23
CA PRO A 56 11.39 -0.08 6.08
C PRO A 56 12.62 -0.97 6.23
N GLU A 57 12.52 -2.21 5.74
CA GLU A 57 13.69 -3.06 5.53
C GLU A 57 14.52 -2.56 4.34
N THR A 58 15.79 -2.99 4.26
CA THR A 58 16.79 -2.52 3.28
C THR A 58 16.38 -2.66 1.80
N GLU A 59 15.46 -3.55 1.46
CA GLU A 59 15.00 -3.81 0.09
C GLU A 59 13.55 -3.36 -0.15
N THR A 60 13.06 -2.39 0.64
CA THR A 60 11.70 -1.87 0.51
C THR A 60 11.55 -0.92 -0.66
N ILE A 61 10.58 -1.18 -1.53
CA ILE A 61 10.14 -0.24 -2.58
C ILE A 61 8.82 0.39 -2.17
N LEU A 62 8.79 1.74 -2.15
CA LEU A 62 7.60 2.49 -1.79
C LEU A 62 6.95 3.14 -3.02
N PHE A 63 5.70 2.78 -3.30
CA PHE A 63 4.86 3.46 -4.27
C PHE A 63 3.92 4.42 -3.56
N ALA A 64 4.13 5.72 -3.77
CA ALA A 64 3.24 6.76 -3.27
C ALA A 64 2.58 7.51 -4.43
N SER A 65 1.25 7.62 -4.36
CA SER A 65 0.44 8.36 -5.33
C SER A 65 -0.55 9.25 -4.59
N PRO A 66 -0.06 10.27 -3.85
CA PRO A 66 -0.95 11.17 -3.14
C PRO A 66 -1.91 11.89 -4.11
N PRO A 67 -3.12 12.24 -3.67
CA PRO A 67 -4.03 13.04 -4.48
C PRO A 67 -3.35 14.34 -4.97
N TYR A 68 -3.46 14.63 -6.26
CA TYR A 68 -2.81 15.81 -6.86
C TYR A 68 -3.36 17.15 -6.37
N ILE A 69 -4.55 17.15 -5.77
CA ILE A 69 -5.30 18.36 -5.40
C ILE A 69 -4.77 18.96 -4.09
N GLU A 70 -4.13 18.13 -3.27
CA GLU A 70 -3.53 18.53 -2.01
C GLU A 70 -2.02 18.48 -2.19
N ASN A 71 -1.29 19.55 -1.87
CA ASN A 71 0.17 19.64 -2.02
C ASN A 71 0.92 18.70 -1.04
N LEU A 72 0.69 17.39 -1.19
CA LEU A 72 1.10 16.31 -0.30
C LEU A 72 2.39 15.65 -0.75
N LEU A 73 2.78 15.80 -2.02
CA LEU A 73 4.01 15.21 -2.55
C LEU A 73 5.25 15.59 -1.73
N PRO A 74 5.44 16.86 -1.28
CA PRO A 74 6.56 17.18 -0.40
C PRO A 74 6.55 16.43 0.94
N LYS A 75 5.36 16.06 1.46
CA LYS A 75 5.23 15.31 2.73
C LYS A 75 5.55 13.82 2.57
N VAL A 76 5.57 13.32 1.35
CA VAL A 76 5.89 11.93 1.01
C VAL A 76 7.39 11.74 0.78
N LEU A 77 8.06 12.76 0.24
CA LEU A 77 9.47 12.70 -0.18
C LEU A 77 10.47 13.19 0.88
N ALA A 78 10.00 13.76 1.99
CA ALA A 78 10.80 14.33 3.07
C ALA A 78 10.85 13.40 4.28
#